data_AF-A0A9P8WH77-F1
#
_entry.id   AF-A0A9P8WH77-F1
#
_cell.length_a   1.000
_cell.length_b   1.000
_cell.length_c   1.000
_cell.angle_alpha   90.00
_cell.angle_beta   90.00
_cell.angle_gamma   90.00
#
_symmetry.space_group_name_H-M   'P 1'
#
loop_
_entity.id
_entity.type
_entity.pdbx_description
1 polymer ?
#
loop_
_entity_poly.entity_id
_entity_poly.type
_entity_poly.pdbx_seq_one_letter_code
_entity_poly.pdbx_strand_id
1 'polypeptide(L)'
;MWALGTPPTPPSSERSVPVPEPKERVSVPTSSMGRTDRVVALRRGAFVTRDPRMTGDGLGNGLGLFLGTFEGEMCLSVADNDAWHTREDVDAYLGREGSKDKTVVFGGLNLR
;
A
#
# COMPACT_ATOMS: atom_id res chain seq x y z
N MET A 1 -23.96 -19.58 14.38
CA MET A 1 -25.02 -18.56 14.56
C MET A 1 -24.48 -17.17 14.17
N TRP A 2 -23.96 -17.02 12.94
CA TRP A 2 -23.29 -15.77 12.44
C TRP A 2 -24.09 -15.04 11.34
N ALA A 3 -25.21 -15.61 10.89
CA ALA A 3 -25.94 -15.16 9.71
C ALA A 3 -27.17 -14.27 10.02
N LEU A 4 -27.41 -13.93 11.29
CA LEU A 4 -28.64 -13.24 11.73
C LEU A 4 -28.50 -11.71 11.84
N GLY A 5 -27.33 -11.15 11.56
CA GLY A 5 -27.03 -9.74 11.82
C GLY A 5 -26.82 -8.86 10.59
N THR A 6 -26.81 -9.41 9.37
CA THR A 6 -26.55 -8.61 8.16
C THR A 6 -27.88 -8.13 7.59
N PRO A 7 -28.23 -6.84 7.69
CA PRO A 7 -29.42 -6.33 7.03
C PRO A 7 -29.31 -6.57 5.51
N PRO A 8 -30.44 -6.84 4.83
CA PRO A 8 -30.43 -7.06 3.39
C PRO A 8 -29.86 -5.81 2.70
N THR A 9 -28.81 -6.00 1.90
CA THR A 9 -28.25 -4.93 1.08
C THR A 9 -29.37 -4.38 0.19
N PRO A 10 -29.57 -3.05 0.12
CA PRO A 10 -30.54 -2.49 -0.81
C PRO A 10 -30.26 -3.01 -2.23
N PRO A 11 -31.29 -3.19 -3.07
CA PRO A 11 -31.11 -3.67 -4.42
C PRO A 11 -30.06 -2.80 -5.10
N SER A 12 -29.00 -3.44 -5.62
CA SER A 12 -27.92 -2.76 -6.32
C SER A 12 -28.54 -1.95 -7.45
N SER A 13 -28.67 -0.64 -7.29
CA SER A 13 -28.99 0.21 -8.41
C SER A 13 -27.88 -0.01 -9.43
N GLU A 14 -28.22 -0.38 -10.67
CA GLU A 14 -27.27 -0.57 -11.79
C GLU A 14 -26.49 0.71 -12.17
N ARG A 15 -26.63 1.76 -11.36
CA ARG A 15 -25.88 3.00 -11.48
C ARG A 15 -24.46 2.75 -11.02
N SER A 16 -23.60 2.39 -11.97
CA SER A 16 -22.16 2.60 -11.84
C SER A 16 -21.96 4.06 -11.43
N VAL A 17 -21.54 4.30 -10.19
CA VAL A 17 -21.13 5.63 -9.77
C VAL A 17 -19.90 5.95 -10.63
N PRO A 18 -19.91 7.03 -11.42
CA PRO A 18 -18.75 7.36 -12.25
C PRO A 18 -17.56 7.62 -11.34
N VAL A 19 -16.39 7.12 -11.73
CA VAL A 19 -15.14 7.41 -11.05
C VAL A 19 -14.99 8.95 -11.00
N PRO A 20 -14.72 9.56 -9.83
CA PRO A 20 -14.56 11.01 -9.71
C PRO A 20 -13.54 11.55 -10.71
N GLU A 21 -13.64 12.79 -11.16
CA GLU A 21 -12.59 13.32 -12.04
C GLU A 21 -11.23 13.38 -11.33
N PRO A 22 -10.11 13.10 -12.03
CA PRO A 22 -8.79 13.12 -11.43
C PRO A 22 -8.43 14.54 -10.98
N LYS A 23 -7.70 14.66 -9.87
CA LYS A 23 -7.25 15.97 -9.39
C LYS A 23 -6.21 16.54 -10.36
N GLU A 24 -6.38 17.80 -10.75
CA GLU A 24 -5.42 18.53 -11.62
C GLU A 24 -4.03 18.66 -10.99
N ARG A 25 -3.96 18.75 -9.66
CA ARG A 25 -2.71 18.83 -8.90
C ARG A 25 -2.51 17.59 -8.06
N VAL A 26 -1.70 16.67 -8.57
CA VAL A 26 -1.35 15.45 -7.86
C VAL A 26 -0.19 15.75 -6.91
N SER A 27 -0.49 15.77 -5.62
CA SER A 27 0.55 15.67 -4.59
C SER A 27 0.82 14.20 -4.32
N VAL A 28 2.10 13.82 -4.30
CA VAL A 28 2.54 12.49 -3.86
C VAL A 28 2.88 12.62 -2.37
N PRO A 29 1.95 12.31 -1.44
CA PRO A 29 2.29 12.34 -0.03
C PRO A 29 3.33 11.26 0.27
N THR A 30 4.44 11.68 0.87
CA THR A 30 5.43 10.75 1.45
C THR A 30 5.21 10.69 2.95
N SER A 31 4.92 9.49 3.46
CA SER A 31 4.81 9.20 4.89
C SER A 31 6.03 8.43 5.36
N SER A 32 6.64 8.92 6.44
CA SER A 32 7.69 8.19 7.15
C SER A 32 7.07 7.31 8.23
N MET A 33 7.28 6.00 8.11
CA MET A 33 6.83 4.99 9.08
C MET A 33 7.88 4.71 10.17
N GLY A 34 9.11 5.19 9.99
CA GLY A 34 10.22 4.94 10.91
C GLY A 34 10.55 3.46 11.01
N ARG A 35 10.89 2.99 12.22
CA ARG A 35 11.23 1.58 12.48
C ARG A 35 9.97 0.74 12.63
N THR A 36 9.52 0.14 11.55
CA THR A 36 8.33 -0.74 11.52
C THR A 36 8.47 -1.92 12.48
N ASP A 37 9.69 -2.40 12.72
CA ASP A 37 9.99 -3.48 13.69
C ASP A 37 9.50 -3.19 15.13
N ARG A 38 9.31 -1.91 15.48
CA ARG A 38 8.80 -1.52 16.81
C ARG A 38 7.28 -1.65 16.92
N VAL A 39 6.58 -1.69 15.79
CA VAL A 39 5.12 -1.75 15.71
C VAL A 39 4.68 -3.16 15.32
N VAL A 40 5.37 -3.74 14.34
CA VAL A 40 5.11 -5.09 13.85
C VAL A 40 6.21 -6.01 14.36
N ALA A 41 5.84 -6.93 15.25
CA ALA A 41 6.77 -7.89 15.81
C ALA A 41 7.30 -8.84 14.73
N LEU A 42 8.62 -9.01 14.69
CA LEU A 42 9.29 -9.94 13.77
C LEU A 42 8.87 -11.39 14.01
N ARG A 43 8.66 -11.76 15.28
CA ARG A 43 8.20 -13.09 15.67
C ARG A 43 7.06 -13.01 16.65
N ARG A 44 6.06 -13.87 16.44
CA ARG A 44 4.96 -14.06 17.39
C ARG A 44 4.67 -15.55 17.51
N GLY A 45 5.20 -16.17 18.57
CA GLY A 45 5.14 -17.63 18.73
C GLY A 45 5.90 -18.34 17.61
N ALA A 46 5.20 -19.21 16.88
CA ALA A 46 5.75 -19.94 15.73
C ALA A 46 5.76 -19.14 14.42
N PHE A 47 5.16 -17.94 14.39
CA PHE A 47 5.05 -17.14 13.18
C PHE A 47 6.22 -16.15 13.06
N VAL A 48 6.74 -16.03 11.84
CA VAL A 48 7.73 -15.02 11.45
C VAL A 48 7.07 -14.06 10.48
N THR A 49 7.14 -12.77 10.76
CA THR A 49 6.67 -11.72 9.86
C THR A 49 7.74 -11.47 8.81
N ARG A 50 7.34 -11.43 7.53
CA ARG A 50 8.20 -11.06 6.41
C ARG A 50 7.49 -10.01 5.58
N ASP A 51 8.26 -9.05 5.05
CA ASP A 51 7.79 -8.01 4.13
C ASP A 51 6.48 -7.33 4.57
N PRO A 52 6.40 -6.73 5.77
CA PRO A 52 5.19 -6.05 6.20
C PRO A 52 4.87 -4.89 5.25
N ARG A 53 3.76 -5.00 4.53
CA ARG A 53 3.30 -3.99 3.59
C ARG A 53 2.25 -3.11 4.24
N MET A 54 2.30 -1.82 3.91
CA MET A 54 1.23 -0.90 4.27
C MET A 54 0.31 -0.71 3.07
N THR A 55 -0.99 -0.80 3.31
CA THR A 55 -2.03 -0.46 2.35
C THR A 55 -2.70 0.83 2.79
N GLY A 56 -2.96 1.74 1.87
CA GLY A 56 -3.76 2.94 2.09
C GLY A 56 -4.78 3.06 0.99
N ASP A 57 -6.02 3.40 1.35
CA ASP A 57 -7.09 3.58 0.38
C ASP A 57 -7.08 5.03 -0.13
N GLY A 58 -6.25 5.26 -1.16
CA GLY A 58 -6.19 6.54 -1.84
C GLY A 58 -7.35 6.67 -2.83
N LEU A 59 -8.46 7.32 -2.45
CA LEU A 59 -9.59 7.56 -3.37
C LEU A 59 -9.25 8.53 -4.53
N GLY A 60 -8.02 9.05 -4.59
CA GLY A 60 -7.57 9.96 -5.64
C GLY A 60 -6.56 9.32 -6.59
N ASN A 61 -6.24 10.05 -7.66
CA ASN A 61 -5.25 9.68 -8.67
C ASN A 61 -3.79 9.88 -8.22
N GLY A 62 -3.51 10.07 -6.94
CA GLY A 62 -2.14 10.26 -6.42
C GLY A 62 -1.52 8.97 -5.91
N LEU A 63 -0.20 8.87 -6.00
CA LEU A 63 0.57 7.80 -5.37
C LEU A 63 0.84 8.16 -3.90
N GLY A 64 0.58 7.23 -2.99
CA GLY A 64 1.00 7.33 -1.59
C GLY A 64 2.31 6.60 -1.37
N LEU A 65 3.37 7.31 -0.97
CA LEU A 65 4.66 6.71 -0.69
C LEU A 65 4.84 6.49 0.81
N PHE A 66 5.23 5.28 1.20
CA PHE A 66 5.49 4.91 2.58
C PHE A 66 6.92 4.41 2.72
N LEU A 67 7.74 5.14 3.46
CA LEU A 67 9.13 4.76 3.73
C LEU A 67 9.26 4.30 5.18
N GLY A 68 9.75 3.08 5.37
CA GLY A 68 10.03 2.54 6.70
C GLY A 68 11.28 1.67 6.71
N THR A 69 11.58 1.09 7.86
CA THR A 69 12.60 0.03 7.99
C THR A 69 12.03 -1.22 8.62
N PHE A 70 12.42 -2.39 8.10
CA PHE A 70 12.08 -3.69 8.67
C PHE A 70 13.28 -4.63 8.55
N GLU A 71 13.59 -5.38 9.61
CA GLU A 71 14.78 -6.25 9.70
C GLU A 71 16.12 -5.56 9.35
N GLY A 72 16.21 -4.25 9.58
CA GLY A 72 17.40 -3.46 9.24
C GLY A 72 17.53 -3.11 7.75
N GLU A 73 16.50 -3.39 6.96
CA GLU A 73 16.39 -2.98 5.56
C GLU A 73 15.45 -1.78 5.43
N MET A 74 15.70 -0.92 4.43
CA MET A 74 14.80 0.19 4.11
C MET A 74 13.74 -0.29 3.14
N CYS A 75 12.47 -0.09 3.46
CA CYS A 75 11.35 -0.50 2.62
C CYS A 75 10.57 0.73 2.16
N LEU A 76 10.50 0.95 0.85
CA LEU A 76 9.65 1.94 0.20
C LEU A 76 8.46 1.22 -0.43
N SER A 77 7.25 1.49 0.05
CA SER A 77 6.00 0.94 -0.49
C SER A 77 5.17 2.03 -1.15
N VAL A 78 4.45 1.65 -2.22
CA VAL A 78 3.45 2.48 -2.89
C VAL A 78 2.04 1.99 -2.55
N ALA A 79 1.15 2.93 -2.24
CA ALA A 79 -0.28 2.75 -2.39
C ALA A 79 -0.76 3.53 -3.62
N ASP A 80 -1.45 2.84 -4.50
CA ASP A 80 -2.00 3.33 -5.75
C ASP A 80 -3.47 2.95 -5.85
N ASN A 81 -4.21 3.73 -6.65
CA ASN A 81 -5.58 3.42 -7.03
C ASN A 81 -5.57 2.86 -8.45
N ASP A 82 -6.00 1.62 -8.60
CA ASP A 82 -5.99 0.88 -9.86
C ASP A 82 -6.98 1.43 -10.90
N ALA A 83 -7.93 2.28 -10.50
CA ALA A 83 -8.74 3.05 -11.44
C ALA A 83 -7.93 4.14 -12.18
N TRP A 84 -6.76 4.52 -11.68
CA TRP A 84 -5.93 5.61 -12.21
C TRP A 84 -4.51 5.20 -12.60
N HIS A 85 -4.00 4.11 -12.05
CA HIS A 85 -2.61 3.68 -12.24
C HIS A 85 -2.57 2.23 -12.67
N THR A 86 -1.79 1.93 -13.71
CA THR A 86 -1.43 0.55 -14.04
C THR A 86 -0.23 0.10 -13.21
N ARG A 87 -0.01 -1.21 -13.18
CA ARG A 87 1.15 -1.77 -12.48
C ARG A 87 2.46 -1.29 -13.10
N GLU A 88 2.49 -1.23 -14.43
CA GLU A 88 3.61 -0.80 -15.25
C GLU A 88 3.97 0.66 -14.95
N ASP A 89 2.98 1.54 -14.83
CA ASP A 89 3.19 2.95 -14.51
C ASP A 89 3.81 3.12 -13.11
N VAL A 90 3.32 2.37 -12.14
CA VAL A 90 3.84 2.37 -10.76
C VAL A 90 5.26 1.83 -10.71
N ASP A 91 5.55 0.76 -11.43
CA ASP A 91 6.89 0.18 -11.48
C ASP A 91 7.88 1.09 -12.21
N ALA A 92 7.49 1.73 -13.30
CA ALA A 92 8.30 2.74 -13.97
C ALA A 92 8.60 3.91 -13.03
N TYR A 93 7.60 4.39 -12.27
CA TYR A 93 7.78 5.44 -11.27
C TYR A 93 8.78 5.04 -10.17
N LEU A 94 8.73 3.78 -9.72
CA LEU A 94 9.66 3.24 -8.73
C LEU A 94 11.03 2.84 -9.31
N GLY A 95 11.23 2.93 -10.63
CA GLY A 95 12.45 2.48 -11.31
C GLY A 95 12.64 0.96 -11.29
N ARG A 96 11.55 0.19 -11.36
CA ARG A 96 11.52 -1.28 -11.24
C ARG A 96 10.80 -2.00 -12.39
N GLU A 97 10.99 -1.56 -13.63
CA GLU A 97 10.36 -2.23 -14.77
C GLU A 97 10.54 -3.77 -14.70
N GLY A 98 9.42 -4.51 -14.70
CA GLY A 98 9.39 -5.98 -14.63
C GLY A 98 9.34 -6.60 -13.23
N SER A 99 9.23 -5.82 -12.15
CA SER A 99 9.07 -6.37 -10.79
C SER A 99 7.62 -6.75 -10.45
N LYS A 100 7.41 -7.87 -9.76
CA LYS A 100 6.07 -8.26 -9.25
C LYS A 100 5.72 -7.62 -7.91
N ASP A 101 6.67 -6.94 -7.26
CA ASP A 101 6.48 -6.37 -5.92
C ASP A 101 6.28 -4.85 -5.95
N LYS A 102 5.24 -4.37 -5.25
CA LYS A 102 4.93 -2.94 -5.01
C LYS A 102 5.85 -2.27 -3.96
N THR A 103 6.92 -2.94 -3.56
CA THR A 103 7.85 -2.49 -2.52
C THR A 103 9.30 -2.56 -3.02
N VAL A 104 10.02 -1.44 -2.95
CA VAL A 104 11.48 -1.40 -3.12
C VAL A 104 12.11 -1.65 -1.76
N VAL A 105 13.00 -2.64 -1.68
CA VAL A 105 13.80 -2.89 -0.48
C VAL A 105 15.25 -2.50 -0.79
N PHE A 106 15.78 -1.55 -0.02
CA PHE A 106 17.20 -1.21 -0.05
C PHE A 106 17.89 -1.91 1.13
N GLY A 107 18.79 -2.83 0.82
CA GLY A 107 19.63 -3.48 1.81
C GLY A 107 20.72 -2.56 2.34
N GLY A 108 21.30 -2.92 3.50
CA GLY A 108 22.58 -2.35 3.94
C GLY A 108 22.52 -1.07 4.76
N LEU A 109 21.46 -0.83 5.54
CA LEU A 109 21.40 0.37 6.38
C LEU A 109 22.46 0.41 7.50
N ASN A 110 23.14 -0.70 7.82
CA ASN A 110 24.17 -0.80 8.87
C ASN A 110 23.78 -0.07 10.17
N LEU A 111 22.48 -0.08 10.52
CA LEU A 111 21.96 0.56 11.73
C LEU A 111 22.36 -0.31 12.92
N ARG A 112 23.51 0.00 13.51
CA ARG A 112 23.96 -0.53 14.80
C ARG A 112 23.07 -0.05 15.92
#